data_AF-A0A7V4G0E2-F1
#
_entry.id   AF-A0A7V4G0E2-F1
#
_cell.length_a   1.000
_cell.length_b   1.000
_cell.length_c   1.000
_cell.angle_alpha   90.00
_cell.angle_beta   90.00
_cell.angle_gamma   90.00
#
_symmetry.space_group_name_H-M   'P 1'
#
loop_
_entity.id
_entity.type
_entity.pdbx_description
1 polymer ?
#
loop_
_entity_poly.entity_id
_entity_poly.type
_entity_poly.pdbx_seq_one_letter_code
_entity_poly.pdbx_strand_id
1 'polypeptide(L)'
;ALVSEGEISVNARARFGGSDGRVRLEGGDLLERLERFRQAREAGFACDRLYGLGVDVRAVEMVDRGRRQYAAALRRDATVSRPKTADGVDQALAMATLAAFPDRVMRRRGPGSSEALLASGGTAEVGPQPPDELLCAVDVEERSGLGGRAGKSVQVRLAVGIAADWLLDIVPGELAECDRLEWNDQRQRVERVCALTCGAITLEETRQPAPPSTEASRLLAEAVLASEGSGDSSFAVPAELQAKLDILRQAFPDCGVPVLDPGSWRKMLVKACEGLTSMAELREGGITERWLSNLPVSVARLLREEIPDRVRLPGGRMVTVRYQVGQPPWIESRLQDFFGMVESPSICGGRVPLTLHLLAPNQRAVQVTRDLASFWRQHYPVIRRELCRRYPRHFWPEDGATAAPPPPRGKGGGHR
;
A
#
# COMPACT_ATOMS: atom_id res chain seq x y z
N ALA A 1 -2.42 -46.48 17.60
CA ALA A 1 -1.34 -47.21 18.30
C ALA A 1 -0.18 -46.27 18.64
N LEU A 2 0.65 -45.84 17.68
CA LEU A 2 1.76 -44.91 17.96
C LEU A 2 1.27 -43.60 18.59
N VAL A 3 0.18 -43.03 18.09
CA VAL A 3 -0.39 -41.78 18.63
C VAL A 3 -1.08 -42.00 19.99
N SER A 4 -1.70 -43.15 20.22
CA SER A 4 -2.58 -43.40 21.39
C SER A 4 -1.87 -43.91 22.64
N GLU A 5 -0.79 -44.70 22.51
CA GLU A 5 -0.23 -45.51 23.61
C GLU A 5 0.96 -44.86 24.34
N GLY A 6 1.22 -43.56 24.09
CA GLY A 6 2.25 -42.81 24.80
C GLY A 6 3.66 -42.89 24.19
N GLU A 7 4.50 -41.97 24.62
CA GLU A 7 5.83 -41.70 24.06
C GLU A 7 6.79 -42.88 24.23
N ILE A 8 7.34 -43.35 23.11
CA ILE A 8 8.14 -44.57 23.03
C ILE A 8 9.61 -44.31 23.40
N SER A 9 10.03 -43.04 23.40
CA SER A 9 11.41 -42.65 23.65
C SER A 9 11.68 -42.37 25.12
N VAL A 10 12.77 -42.93 25.65
CA VAL A 10 13.17 -42.81 27.07
C VAL A 10 13.67 -41.40 27.40
N ASN A 11 14.28 -40.70 26.43
CA ASN A 11 14.81 -39.34 26.62
C ASN A 11 13.72 -38.25 26.73
N ALA A 12 12.49 -38.54 26.33
CA ALA A 12 11.40 -37.57 26.32
C ALA A 12 10.62 -37.48 27.65
N ARG A 13 10.77 -38.48 28.54
CA ARG A 13 10.28 -38.39 29.92
C ARG A 13 11.23 -37.53 30.75
N ALA A 14 11.02 -36.21 30.66
CA ALA A 14 11.44 -35.16 31.60
C ALA A 14 12.74 -35.41 32.40
N ARG A 15 13.80 -34.65 32.06
CA ARG A 15 14.83 -34.29 33.06
C ARG A 15 14.20 -33.49 34.19
N PHE A 16 13.76 -34.15 35.25
CA PHE A 16 13.47 -33.51 36.53
C PHE A 16 14.81 -33.13 37.19
N GLY A 17 15.33 -31.94 36.86
CA GLY A 17 16.58 -31.46 37.45
C GLY A 17 17.24 -30.33 36.68
N GLY A 18 16.60 -29.17 36.62
CA GLY A 18 17.19 -27.93 36.12
C GLY A 18 16.36 -26.75 36.56
N SER A 19 16.96 -25.81 37.30
CA SER A 19 16.32 -24.65 37.94
C SER A 19 15.92 -23.54 36.96
N ASP A 20 15.43 -23.91 35.78
CA ASP A 20 14.86 -22.97 34.82
C ASP A 20 13.58 -23.60 34.25
N GLY A 21 12.43 -23.02 34.59
CA GLY A 21 11.08 -23.60 34.46
C GLY A 21 10.55 -23.76 33.03
N ARG A 22 11.40 -24.14 32.07
CA ARG A 22 11.00 -24.49 30.70
C ARG A 22 11.17 -26.00 30.50
N VAL A 23 10.10 -26.75 30.74
CA VAL A 23 10.00 -28.15 30.31
C VAL A 23 9.97 -28.16 28.78
N ARG A 24 11.13 -28.35 28.14
CA ARG A 24 11.23 -28.71 26.73
C ARG A 24 10.79 -30.16 26.58
N LEU A 25 9.53 -30.37 26.20
CA LEU A 25 9.13 -31.62 25.57
C LEU A 25 9.72 -31.59 24.15
N GLU A 26 10.61 -32.52 23.85
CA GLU A 26 11.20 -32.69 22.53
C GLU A 26 10.10 -33.17 21.57
N GLY A 27 9.49 -32.25 20.81
CA GLY A 27 8.61 -32.62 19.70
C GLY A 27 9.35 -33.50 18.69
N GLY A 28 8.71 -34.54 18.18
CA GLY A 28 9.37 -35.52 17.31
C GLY A 28 8.63 -35.75 15.99
N ASP A 29 9.36 -36.28 15.01
CA ASP A 29 8.85 -36.72 13.71
C ASP A 29 8.07 -38.05 13.85
N LEU A 30 6.85 -38.11 13.31
CA LEU A 30 6.05 -39.35 13.27
C LEU A 30 6.80 -40.50 12.57
N LEU A 31 7.54 -40.20 11.50
CA LEU A 31 8.30 -41.19 10.73
C LEU A 31 9.47 -41.73 11.53
N GLU A 32 10.21 -40.85 12.22
CA GLU A 32 11.29 -41.28 13.11
C GLU A 32 10.77 -42.18 14.24
N ARG A 33 9.61 -41.83 14.81
CA ARG A 33 8.98 -42.65 15.85
C ARG A 33 8.54 -44.02 15.33
N LEU A 34 8.05 -44.10 14.09
CA LEU A 34 7.72 -45.36 13.44
C LEU A 34 8.98 -46.21 13.20
N GLU A 35 10.07 -45.58 12.77
CA GLU A 35 11.33 -46.27 12.48
C GLU A 35 11.95 -46.85 13.75
N ARG A 36 11.98 -46.08 14.85
CA ARG A 36 12.37 -46.60 16.17
C ARG A 36 11.53 -47.80 16.60
N PHE A 37 10.22 -47.79 16.32
CA PHE A 37 9.35 -48.93 16.59
C PHE A 37 9.63 -50.14 15.69
N ARG A 38 9.94 -49.94 14.39
CA ARG A 38 10.33 -51.01 13.47
C ARG A 38 11.61 -51.71 13.94
N GLN A 39 12.64 -50.94 14.30
CA GLN A 39 13.90 -51.44 14.84
C GLN A 39 13.68 -52.23 16.14
N ALA A 40 12.85 -51.72 17.05
CA ALA A 40 12.49 -52.43 18.28
C ALA A 40 11.83 -53.79 18.01
N ARG A 41 10.99 -53.88 16.97
CA ARG A 41 10.31 -55.11 16.56
C ARG A 41 11.26 -56.11 15.91
N GLU A 42 12.21 -55.65 15.10
CA GLU A 42 13.27 -56.49 14.52
C GLU A 42 14.20 -57.05 15.60
N ALA A 43 14.47 -56.27 16.65
CA ALA A 43 15.19 -56.71 17.83
C ALA A 43 14.39 -57.67 18.74
N GLY A 44 13.14 -58.00 18.38
CA GLY A 44 12.28 -58.92 19.13
C GLY A 44 11.93 -58.43 20.53
N PHE A 45 11.95 -57.11 20.75
CA PHE A 45 11.71 -56.46 22.05
C PHE A 45 12.65 -56.92 23.18
N ALA A 46 13.83 -57.44 22.86
CA ALA A 46 14.80 -57.86 23.87
C ALA A 46 15.36 -56.65 24.65
N CYS A 47 15.23 -56.66 25.98
CA CYS A 47 15.60 -55.55 26.86
C CYS A 47 17.01 -54.98 26.57
N ASP A 48 18.01 -55.85 26.43
CA ASP A 48 19.42 -55.45 26.23
C ASP A 48 19.64 -54.67 24.92
N ARG A 49 18.85 -54.96 23.88
CA ARG A 49 18.93 -54.29 22.58
C ARG A 49 18.12 -53.00 22.53
N LEU A 50 17.07 -52.88 23.35
CA LEU A 50 16.21 -51.70 23.43
C LEU A 50 16.84 -50.55 24.23
N TYR A 51 17.69 -50.86 25.23
CA TYR A 51 18.45 -49.85 25.96
C TYR A 51 19.37 -49.02 25.03
N GLY A 52 20.00 -49.66 24.03
CA GLY A 52 20.84 -48.98 23.05
C GLY A 52 20.08 -48.10 22.04
N LEU A 53 18.77 -48.32 21.88
CA LEU A 53 17.90 -47.56 20.97
C LEU A 53 17.19 -46.39 21.68
N GLY A 54 17.36 -46.23 23.00
CA GLY A 54 16.71 -45.17 23.77
C GLY A 54 15.19 -45.29 23.82
N VAL A 55 14.67 -46.52 23.83
CA VAL A 55 13.24 -46.84 23.68
C VAL A 55 12.69 -47.54 24.94
N ASP A 56 11.51 -47.13 25.41
CA ASP A 56 10.83 -47.71 26.58
C ASP A 56 10.15 -49.02 26.19
N VAL A 57 10.60 -50.12 26.81
CA VAL A 57 10.12 -51.48 26.54
C VAL A 57 8.60 -51.61 26.75
N ARG A 58 8.06 -51.05 27.83
CA ARG A 58 6.64 -51.14 28.15
C ARG A 58 5.80 -50.35 27.15
N ALA A 59 6.28 -49.16 26.76
CA ALA A 59 5.61 -48.33 25.76
C ALA A 59 5.54 -49.05 24.40
N VAL A 60 6.64 -49.68 23.97
CA VAL A 60 6.67 -50.46 22.73
C VAL A 60 5.73 -51.66 22.77
N GLU A 61 5.71 -52.41 23.87
CA GLU A 61 4.81 -53.56 24.02
C GLU A 61 3.34 -53.14 24.00
N MET A 62 3.00 -51.99 24.59
CA MET A 62 1.66 -51.40 24.50
C MET A 62 1.31 -51.03 23.06
N VAL A 63 2.23 -50.36 22.35
CA VAL A 63 2.05 -50.02 20.94
C VAL A 63 1.88 -51.27 20.07
N ASP A 64 2.65 -52.33 20.27
CA ASP A 64 2.51 -53.56 19.47
C ASP A 64 1.21 -54.30 19.76
N ARG A 65 0.75 -54.32 21.03
CA ARG A 65 -0.58 -54.83 21.38
C ARG A 65 -1.69 -54.05 20.68
N GLY A 66 -1.67 -52.72 20.76
CA GLY A 66 -2.62 -51.86 20.06
C GLY A 66 -2.58 -52.08 18.55
N ARG A 67 -1.39 -52.17 17.95
CA ARG A 67 -1.22 -52.49 16.52
C ARG A 67 -1.87 -53.81 16.13
N ARG A 68 -1.70 -54.88 16.91
CA ARG A 68 -2.34 -56.19 16.65
C ARG A 68 -3.86 -56.08 16.74
N GLN A 69 -4.37 -55.36 17.72
CA GLN A 69 -5.81 -55.12 17.89
C GLN A 69 -6.40 -54.36 16.69
N TYR A 70 -5.79 -53.24 16.28
CA TYR A 70 -6.24 -52.49 15.10
C TYR A 70 -6.11 -53.33 13.81
N ALA A 71 -5.02 -54.09 13.66
CA ALA A 71 -4.83 -54.95 12.49
C ALA A 71 -5.84 -56.09 12.40
N ALA A 72 -6.34 -56.60 13.54
CA ALA A 72 -7.40 -57.61 13.58
C ALA A 72 -8.78 -57.01 13.26
N ALA A 73 -9.02 -55.75 13.63
CA ALA A 73 -10.27 -55.04 13.35
C ALA A 73 -10.38 -54.56 11.90
N LEU A 74 -9.26 -54.27 11.23
CA LEU A 74 -9.24 -53.80 9.85
C LEU A 74 -9.51 -54.94 8.87
N ARG A 75 -10.57 -54.81 8.06
CA ARG A 75 -10.81 -55.68 6.91
C ARG A 75 -9.75 -55.38 5.85
N ARG A 76 -8.89 -56.36 5.54
CA ARG A 76 -7.91 -56.21 4.47
C ARG A 76 -8.62 -56.32 3.13
N ASP A 77 -8.62 -55.23 2.39
CA ASP A 77 -8.93 -55.27 0.97
C ASP A 77 -7.70 -55.85 0.24
N ALA A 78 -7.89 -56.99 -0.41
CA ALA A 78 -6.82 -57.67 -1.14
C ALA A 78 -6.41 -56.93 -2.43
N THR A 79 -7.20 -55.94 -2.86
CA THR A 79 -6.93 -55.13 -4.05
C THR A 79 -5.92 -54.00 -3.81
N VAL A 80 -5.68 -53.62 -2.55
CA VAL A 80 -4.75 -52.54 -2.19
C VAL A 80 -3.33 -53.09 -2.09
N SER A 81 -2.48 -52.76 -3.06
CA SER A 81 -1.05 -53.11 -3.03
C SER A 81 -0.35 -52.37 -1.90
N ARG A 82 0.40 -53.10 -1.06
CA ARG A 82 1.28 -52.48 -0.06
C ARG A 82 2.50 -51.86 -0.74
N PRO A 83 2.97 -50.70 -0.26
CA PRO A 83 4.26 -50.16 -0.68
C PRO A 83 5.37 -51.18 -0.39
N LYS A 84 6.29 -51.33 -1.34
CA LYS A 84 7.38 -52.32 -1.27
C LYS A 84 8.69 -51.72 -0.73
N THR A 85 8.81 -50.40 -0.76
CA THR A 85 9.98 -49.64 -0.30
C THR A 85 9.67 -48.95 1.03
N ALA A 86 10.70 -48.70 1.84
CA ALA A 86 10.56 -47.94 3.10
C ALA A 86 9.98 -46.54 2.83
N ASP A 87 10.55 -45.81 1.88
CA ASP A 87 10.09 -44.48 1.46
C ASP A 87 8.62 -44.49 1.03
N GLY A 88 8.18 -45.52 0.30
CA GLY A 88 6.79 -45.64 -0.13
C GLY A 88 5.83 -45.89 1.05
N VAL A 89 6.27 -46.59 2.10
CA VAL A 89 5.48 -46.74 3.33
C VAL A 89 5.38 -45.42 4.07
N ASP A 90 6.47 -44.66 4.13
CA ASP A 90 6.54 -43.39 4.85
C ASP A 90 5.69 -42.31 4.15
N GLN A 91 5.73 -42.23 2.81
CA GLN A 91 4.82 -41.40 2.02
C GLN A 91 3.35 -41.80 2.23
N ALA A 92 3.04 -43.10 2.18
CA ALA A 92 1.67 -43.58 2.39
C ALA A 92 1.15 -43.21 3.79
N LEU A 93 2.01 -43.22 4.81
CA LEU A 93 1.64 -42.80 6.16
C LEU A 93 1.42 -41.28 6.24
N ALA A 94 2.29 -40.47 5.61
CA ALA A 94 2.13 -39.02 5.58
C ALA A 94 0.84 -38.63 4.87
N MET A 95 0.55 -39.23 3.71
CA MET A 95 -0.71 -39.06 2.98
C MET A 95 -1.93 -39.49 3.80
N ALA A 96 -1.88 -40.63 4.48
CA ALA A 96 -2.97 -41.09 5.36
C ALA A 96 -3.18 -40.15 6.56
N THR A 97 -2.11 -39.54 7.07
CA THR A 97 -2.16 -38.56 8.16
C THR A 97 -2.83 -37.27 7.68
N LEU A 98 -2.44 -36.78 6.50
CA LEU A 98 -3.08 -35.63 5.86
C LEU A 98 -4.58 -35.85 5.62
N ALA A 99 -4.96 -37.03 5.12
CA ALA A 99 -6.36 -37.39 4.92
C ALA A 99 -7.17 -37.44 6.24
N ALA A 100 -6.51 -37.79 7.35
CA ALA A 100 -7.15 -37.87 8.65
C ALA A 100 -7.28 -36.50 9.35
N PHE A 101 -6.33 -35.59 9.11
CA PHE A 101 -6.24 -34.29 9.77
C PHE A 101 -6.00 -33.13 8.77
N PRO A 102 -6.92 -32.93 7.79
CA PRO A 102 -6.82 -31.85 6.82
C PRO A 102 -6.75 -30.46 7.47
N ASP A 103 -7.47 -30.27 8.57
CA ASP A 103 -7.58 -29.03 9.34
C ASP A 103 -6.30 -28.66 10.11
N ARG A 104 -5.34 -29.59 10.20
CA ARG A 104 -4.11 -29.47 10.99
C ARG A 104 -2.86 -29.27 10.14
N VAL A 105 -3.04 -28.90 8.87
CA VAL A 105 -1.94 -28.50 8.00
C VAL A 105 -1.33 -27.19 8.52
N MET A 106 -0.01 -27.09 8.45
CA MET A 106 0.75 -25.90 8.84
C MET A 106 1.94 -25.67 7.93
N ARG A 107 2.33 -24.40 7.78
CA ARG A 107 3.51 -23.96 7.02
C ARG A 107 4.50 -23.28 7.95
N ARG A 108 5.75 -23.75 8.00
CA ARG A 108 6.82 -23.05 8.72
C ARG A 108 7.05 -21.67 8.13
N ARG A 109 7.35 -20.68 8.97
CA ARG A 109 7.65 -19.30 8.51
C ARG A 109 8.96 -19.18 7.71
N GLY A 110 9.82 -20.18 7.82
CA GLY A 110 11.06 -20.27 7.07
C GLY A 110 11.84 -21.53 7.46
N PRO A 111 12.93 -21.84 6.74
CA PRO A 111 13.77 -22.99 7.01
C PRO A 111 14.29 -22.97 8.46
N GLY A 112 14.03 -24.04 9.22
CA GLY A 112 14.45 -24.17 10.62
C GLY A 112 13.70 -23.29 11.62
N SER A 113 12.64 -22.56 11.20
CA SER A 113 11.83 -21.78 12.12
C SER A 113 11.05 -22.69 13.08
N SER A 114 11.05 -22.36 14.37
CA SER A 114 10.22 -23.00 15.40
C SER A 114 8.78 -22.49 15.42
N GLU A 115 8.39 -21.63 14.47
CA GLU A 115 7.03 -21.12 14.33
C GLU A 115 6.43 -21.54 13.00
N ALA A 116 5.20 -22.02 13.04
CA ALA A 116 4.40 -22.31 11.85
C ALA A 116 3.04 -21.61 11.88
N LEU A 117 2.55 -21.28 10.70
CA LEU A 117 1.20 -20.78 10.46
C LEU A 117 0.26 -21.97 10.25
N LEU A 118 -0.83 -22.04 11.00
CA LEU A 118 -1.84 -23.10 10.87
C LEU A 118 -2.82 -22.76 9.74
N ALA A 119 -3.30 -23.77 9.02
CA ALA A 119 -4.34 -23.62 7.99
C ALA A 119 -5.63 -23.05 8.57
N SER A 120 -6.00 -23.46 9.80
CA SER A 120 -7.13 -22.90 10.56
C SER A 120 -6.93 -21.44 11.03
N GLY A 121 -5.74 -20.88 10.82
CA GLY A 121 -5.35 -19.54 11.27
C GLY A 121 -4.58 -19.55 12.60
N GLY A 122 -3.85 -18.47 12.85
CA GLY A 122 -2.98 -18.35 14.03
C GLY A 122 -1.62 -19.04 13.86
N THR A 123 -0.88 -19.12 14.96
CA THR A 123 0.51 -19.61 14.97
C THR A 123 0.69 -20.74 15.97
N ALA A 124 1.49 -21.74 15.60
CA ALA A 124 1.92 -22.81 16.49
C ALA A 124 3.44 -22.83 16.65
N GLU A 125 3.88 -23.16 17.86
CA GLU A 125 5.27 -23.51 18.13
C GLU A 125 5.53 -24.95 17.70
N VAL A 126 6.51 -25.11 16.83
CA VAL A 126 6.94 -26.39 16.28
C VAL A 126 8.23 -26.79 16.98
N GLY A 127 8.23 -27.95 17.66
CA GLY A 127 9.42 -28.54 18.27
C GLY A 127 10.48 -28.97 17.23
N PRO A 128 11.46 -29.82 17.60
CA PRO A 128 12.39 -30.46 16.66
C PRO A 128 11.66 -31.49 15.76
N GLN A 129 10.81 -30.95 14.89
CA GLN A 129 10.01 -31.63 13.88
C GLN A 129 10.78 -31.71 12.55
N PRO A 130 10.32 -32.50 11.57
CA PRO A 130 11.01 -32.66 10.28
C PRO A 130 11.32 -31.32 9.60
N PRO A 131 12.41 -31.22 8.82
CA PRO A 131 12.88 -29.96 8.23
C PRO A 131 11.93 -29.41 7.16
N ASP A 132 10.94 -30.19 6.75
CA ASP A 132 9.92 -29.83 5.77
C ASP A 132 9.21 -28.52 6.12
N GLU A 133 8.88 -27.78 5.06
CA GLU A 133 8.19 -26.51 5.15
C GLU A 133 6.70 -26.71 5.48
N LEU A 134 6.07 -27.68 4.82
CA LEU A 134 4.68 -28.06 5.05
C LEU A 134 4.63 -29.29 5.96
N LEU A 135 3.78 -29.19 6.98
CA LEU A 135 3.64 -30.20 8.00
C LEU A 135 2.17 -30.47 8.28
N CYS A 136 1.82 -31.69 8.64
CA CYS A 136 0.51 -32.04 9.20
C CYS A 136 0.69 -32.41 10.67
N ALA A 137 0.02 -31.69 11.57
CA ALA A 137 0.12 -31.95 13.00
C ALA A 137 -0.78 -33.11 13.43
N VAL A 138 -0.21 -34.05 14.19
CA VAL A 138 -0.90 -35.25 14.69
C VAL A 138 -1.27 -35.07 16.16
N ASP A 139 -0.34 -34.51 16.94
CA ASP A 139 -0.52 -34.24 18.36
C ASP A 139 -0.20 -32.77 18.66
N VAL A 140 -1.18 -32.09 19.25
CA VAL A 140 -1.18 -30.64 19.49
C VAL A 140 -1.64 -30.40 20.93
N GLU A 141 -0.91 -29.55 21.64
CA GLU A 141 -1.17 -29.17 23.01
C GLU A 141 -1.43 -27.65 23.11
N GLU A 142 -2.58 -27.25 23.64
CA GLU A 142 -2.82 -25.85 24.00
C GLU A 142 -2.20 -25.55 25.36
N ARG A 143 -1.24 -24.64 25.40
CA ARG A 143 -0.67 -24.12 26.65
C ARG A 143 -1.24 -22.75 26.95
N SER A 144 -1.90 -22.64 28.10
CA SER A 144 -2.18 -21.35 28.72
C SER A 144 -0.93 -20.89 29.48
N GLY A 145 -0.39 -19.72 29.14
CA GLY A 145 0.76 -19.19 29.87
C GLY A 145 0.47 -19.01 31.37
N LEU A 146 1.45 -19.32 32.21
CA LEU A 146 1.40 -19.04 33.64
C LEU A 146 1.29 -17.53 33.85
N GLY A 147 0.15 -17.07 34.37
CA GLY A 147 -0.06 -15.67 34.77
C GLY A 147 -0.94 -14.82 33.85
N GLY A 148 -1.95 -15.38 33.18
CA GLY A 148 -3.13 -14.65 32.64
C GLY A 148 -2.90 -13.57 31.57
N ARG A 149 -1.64 -13.18 31.30
CA ARG A 149 -1.20 -12.14 30.36
C ARG A 149 -0.40 -12.70 29.18
N ALA A 150 0.06 -13.94 29.25
CA ALA A 150 0.62 -14.64 28.09
C ALA A 150 -0.54 -15.34 27.38
N GLY A 151 -0.74 -15.01 26.09
CA GLY A 151 -1.80 -15.59 25.26
C GLY A 151 -1.71 -17.12 25.21
N LYS A 152 -2.80 -17.77 24.79
CA LYS A 152 -2.79 -19.22 24.51
C LYS A 152 -1.77 -19.50 23.40
N SER A 153 -0.79 -20.37 23.65
CA SER A 153 0.13 -20.85 22.62
C SER A 153 -0.21 -22.28 22.25
N VAL A 154 -0.26 -22.55 20.95
CA VAL A 154 -0.46 -23.90 20.42
C VAL A 154 0.92 -24.51 20.22
N GLN A 155 1.19 -25.66 20.84
CA GLN A 155 2.45 -26.37 20.69
C GLN A 155 2.23 -27.69 19.95
N VAL A 156 2.99 -27.92 18.88
CA VAL A 156 2.95 -29.17 18.12
C VAL A 156 3.97 -30.15 18.66
N ARG A 157 3.49 -31.29 19.15
CA ARG A 157 4.30 -32.37 19.72
C ARG A 157 4.72 -33.40 18.69
N LEU A 158 3.84 -33.67 17.72
CA LEU A 158 4.05 -34.67 16.69
C LEU A 158 3.52 -34.15 15.36
N ALA A 159 4.37 -34.14 14.34
CA ALA A 159 3.98 -33.79 12.98
C ALA A 159 4.63 -34.74 11.97
N VAL A 160 4.16 -34.65 10.74
CA VAL A 160 4.77 -35.33 9.59
C VAL A 160 4.97 -34.33 8.45
N GLY A 161 6.09 -34.45 7.74
CA GLY A 161 6.34 -33.72 6.49
C GLY A 161 5.33 -34.10 5.43
N ILE A 162 4.78 -33.10 4.74
CA ILE A 162 3.86 -33.32 3.62
C ILE A 162 4.34 -32.58 2.39
N ALA A 163 4.07 -33.14 1.21
CA ALA A 163 4.32 -32.48 -0.06
C ALA A 163 3.09 -31.66 -0.50
N ALA A 164 3.33 -30.55 -1.20
CA ALA A 164 2.26 -29.63 -1.60
C ALA A 164 1.29 -30.23 -2.63
N ASP A 165 1.79 -31.07 -3.54
CA ASP A 165 0.99 -31.81 -4.53
C ASP A 165 -0.03 -32.74 -3.87
N TRP A 166 0.29 -33.32 -2.71
CA TRP A 166 -0.64 -34.18 -1.98
C TRP A 166 -1.88 -33.43 -1.49
N LEU A 167 -1.78 -32.12 -1.23
CA LEU A 167 -2.95 -31.31 -0.86
C LEU A 167 -3.96 -31.23 -2.00
N LEU A 168 -3.47 -31.16 -3.25
CA LEU A 168 -4.31 -31.13 -4.45
C LEU A 168 -5.08 -32.44 -4.63
N ASP A 169 -4.43 -33.58 -4.38
CA ASP A 169 -5.00 -34.90 -4.63
C ASP A 169 -5.88 -35.40 -3.49
N ILE A 170 -5.47 -35.17 -2.24
CA ILE A 170 -6.09 -35.80 -1.06
C ILE A 170 -7.19 -34.92 -0.47
N VAL A 171 -6.98 -33.60 -0.43
CA VAL A 171 -7.88 -32.66 0.26
C VAL A 171 -8.21 -31.43 -0.59
N PRO A 172 -8.65 -31.59 -1.86
CA PRO A 172 -8.95 -30.46 -2.74
C PRO A 172 -10.07 -29.54 -2.19
N GLY A 173 -10.95 -30.07 -1.33
CA GLY A 173 -12.02 -29.29 -0.70
C GLY A 173 -11.54 -28.23 0.31
N GLU A 174 -10.31 -28.36 0.82
CA GLU A 174 -9.68 -27.38 1.73
C GLU A 174 -8.92 -26.29 0.97
N LEU A 175 -8.83 -26.40 -0.36
CA LEU A 175 -8.12 -25.47 -1.22
C LEU A 175 -9.07 -24.40 -1.75
N ALA A 176 -8.57 -23.17 -1.78
CA ALA A 176 -9.28 -22.04 -2.35
C ALA A 176 -8.36 -21.24 -3.27
N GLU A 177 -8.85 -20.98 -4.47
CA GLU A 177 -8.26 -19.99 -5.37
C GLU A 177 -8.76 -18.59 -4.98
N CYS A 178 -7.81 -17.68 -4.83
CA CYS A 178 -8.04 -16.28 -4.52
C CYS A 178 -7.55 -15.43 -5.70
N ASP A 179 -8.43 -14.63 -6.29
CA ASP A 179 -8.10 -13.63 -7.30
C ASP A 179 -8.54 -12.26 -6.79
N ARG A 180 -7.57 -11.38 -6.52
CA ARG A 180 -7.83 -10.07 -5.92
C ARG A 180 -6.87 -9.01 -6.44
N LEU A 181 -7.26 -7.76 -6.30
CA LEU A 181 -6.41 -6.62 -6.60
C LEU A 181 -5.81 -6.06 -5.30
N GLU A 182 -4.51 -5.81 -5.32
CA GLU A 182 -3.78 -5.24 -4.19
C GLU A 182 -2.93 -4.04 -4.65
N TRP A 183 -2.81 -3.03 -3.79
CA TRP A 183 -1.82 -1.98 -3.97
C TRP A 183 -0.43 -2.48 -3.57
N ASN A 184 0.54 -2.39 -4.49
CA ASN A 184 1.94 -2.63 -4.19
C ASN A 184 2.65 -1.28 -3.95
N ASP A 185 2.97 -1.00 -2.68
CA ASP A 185 3.60 0.25 -2.29
C ASP A 185 5.03 0.41 -2.84
N GLN A 186 5.82 -0.65 -2.90
CA GLN A 186 7.19 -0.57 -3.44
C GLN A 186 7.20 -0.26 -4.94
N ARG A 187 6.25 -0.83 -5.68
CA ARG A 187 6.14 -0.66 -7.14
C ARG A 187 5.19 0.46 -7.55
N GLN A 188 4.51 1.09 -6.58
CA GLN A 188 3.58 2.20 -6.77
C GLN A 188 2.51 1.90 -7.84
N ARG A 189 1.93 0.70 -7.79
CA ARG A 189 0.91 0.22 -8.74
C ARG A 189 -0.02 -0.82 -8.13
N VAL A 190 -1.17 -1.01 -8.76
CA VAL A 190 -2.11 -2.08 -8.47
C VAL A 190 -1.63 -3.36 -9.17
N GLU A 191 -1.55 -4.44 -8.40
CA GLU A 191 -1.22 -5.77 -8.90
C GLU A 191 -2.42 -6.70 -8.71
N ARG A 192 -2.65 -7.57 -9.70
CA ARG A 192 -3.54 -8.72 -9.56
C ARG A 192 -2.74 -9.82 -8.87
N VAL A 193 -3.31 -10.34 -7.79
CA VAL A 193 -2.76 -11.42 -6.98
C VAL A 193 -3.65 -12.63 -7.15
N CYS A 194 -3.13 -13.63 -7.84
CA CYS A 194 -3.74 -14.96 -7.93
C CYS A 194 -2.99 -15.88 -6.98
N ALA A 195 -3.68 -16.42 -5.98
CA ALA A 195 -3.10 -17.30 -4.98
C ALA A 195 -3.91 -18.58 -4.82
N LEU A 196 -3.22 -19.71 -4.68
CA LEU A 196 -3.80 -20.95 -4.21
C LEU A 196 -3.54 -21.08 -2.72
N THR A 197 -4.58 -21.22 -1.92
CA THR A 197 -4.51 -21.22 -0.46
C THR A 197 -5.11 -22.49 0.13
N CYS A 198 -4.58 -22.92 1.27
CA CYS A 198 -5.16 -23.94 2.15
C CYS A 198 -5.46 -23.26 3.50
N GLY A 199 -6.71 -22.83 3.68
CA GLY A 199 -7.09 -21.94 4.76
C GLY A 199 -6.23 -20.66 4.77
N ALA A 200 -5.55 -20.37 5.89
CA ALA A 200 -4.66 -19.21 6.01
C ALA A 200 -3.28 -19.37 5.34
N ILE A 201 -2.95 -20.57 4.83
CA ILE A 201 -1.65 -20.85 4.23
C ILE A 201 -1.73 -20.57 2.74
N THR A 202 -0.91 -19.63 2.24
CA THR A 202 -0.66 -19.49 0.81
C THR A 202 0.27 -20.61 0.36
N LEU A 203 -0.12 -21.38 -0.67
CA LEU A 203 0.71 -22.44 -1.26
C LEU A 203 1.48 -21.88 -2.45
N GLU A 204 0.78 -21.27 -3.39
CA GLU A 204 1.33 -20.60 -4.55
C GLU A 204 0.73 -19.20 -4.64
N GLU A 205 1.55 -18.23 -5.03
CA GLU A 205 1.12 -16.86 -5.27
C GLU A 205 1.81 -16.31 -6.50
N THR A 206 1.02 -15.77 -7.42
CA THR A 206 1.52 -15.04 -8.57
C THR A 206 1.02 -13.61 -8.52
N ARG A 207 1.93 -12.67 -8.78
CA ARG A 207 1.64 -11.23 -8.83
C ARG A 207 1.93 -10.71 -10.22
N GLN A 208 0.94 -10.06 -10.82
CA GLN A 208 1.06 -9.46 -12.15
C GLN A 208 0.47 -8.05 -12.14
N PRO A 209 0.87 -7.14 -13.05
CA PRO A 209 0.20 -5.86 -13.20
C PRO A 209 -1.31 -6.06 -13.39
N ALA A 210 -2.13 -5.32 -12.65
CA ALA A 210 -3.58 -5.44 -12.78
C ALA A 210 -4.04 -4.90 -14.14
N PRO A 211 -5.04 -5.53 -14.78
CA PRO A 211 -5.70 -4.91 -15.92
C PRO A 211 -6.46 -3.66 -15.45
N PRO A 212 -6.62 -2.64 -16.33
CA PRO A 212 -7.46 -1.48 -16.03
C PRO A 212 -8.89 -1.91 -15.68
N SER A 213 -9.34 -1.53 -14.49
CA SER A 213 -10.69 -1.81 -14.00
C SER A 213 -11.12 -0.72 -13.03
N THR A 214 -12.44 -0.61 -12.78
CA THR A 214 -12.97 0.35 -11.80
C THR A 214 -12.38 0.12 -10.40
N GLU A 215 -12.16 -1.13 -10.02
CA GLU A 215 -11.55 -1.49 -8.74
C GLU A 215 -10.07 -1.12 -8.68
N ALA A 216 -9.31 -1.35 -9.76
CA ALA A 216 -7.91 -0.92 -9.83
C ALA A 216 -7.78 0.61 -9.75
N SER A 217 -8.59 1.34 -10.49
CA SER A 217 -8.64 2.81 -10.42
C SER A 217 -8.98 3.31 -9.02
N ARG A 218 -9.88 2.62 -8.31
CA ARG A 218 -10.23 2.94 -6.92
C ARG A 218 -9.05 2.69 -5.97
N LEU A 219 -8.37 1.55 -6.08
CA LEU A 219 -7.20 1.24 -5.24
C LEU A 219 -6.06 2.24 -5.49
N LEU A 220 -5.82 2.62 -6.74
CA LEU A 220 -4.86 3.69 -7.08
C LEU A 220 -5.25 5.01 -6.42
N ALA A 221 -6.52 5.42 -6.49
CA ALA A 221 -7.00 6.64 -5.85
C ALA A 221 -6.87 6.60 -4.32
N GLU A 222 -7.16 5.46 -3.69
CA GLU A 222 -6.96 5.27 -2.25
C GLU A 222 -5.49 5.39 -1.84
N ALA A 223 -4.57 4.83 -2.65
CA ALA A 223 -3.13 4.95 -2.42
C ALA A 223 -2.63 6.39 -2.54
N VAL A 224 -3.11 7.14 -3.54
CA VAL A 224 -2.76 8.56 -3.73
C VAL A 224 -3.24 9.40 -2.53
N LEU A 225 -4.46 9.15 -2.02
CA LEU A 225 -4.95 9.85 -0.83
C LEU A 225 -4.11 9.54 0.41
N ALA A 226 -3.63 8.31 0.55
CA ALA A 226 -2.75 7.92 1.65
C ALA A 226 -1.37 8.60 1.56
N SER A 227 -0.84 8.79 0.34
CA SER A 227 0.45 9.48 0.16
C SER A 227 0.38 10.97 0.47
N GLU A 228 -0.76 11.63 0.20
CA GLU A 228 -0.96 13.05 0.56
C GLU A 228 -0.91 13.28 2.07
N GLY A 229 -1.50 12.39 2.86
CA GLY A 229 -1.41 12.44 4.33
C GLY A 229 0.02 12.31 4.86
N SER A 230 0.93 11.75 4.04
CA SER A 230 2.34 11.57 4.36
C SER A 230 3.22 12.75 3.88
N GLY A 231 2.63 13.76 3.25
CA GLY A 231 3.32 14.97 2.79
C GLY A 231 3.71 14.99 1.30
N ASP A 232 3.38 13.97 0.51
CA ASP A 232 3.59 14.00 -0.94
C ASP A 232 2.43 14.73 -1.64
N SER A 233 2.67 15.95 -2.11
CA SER A 233 1.68 16.77 -2.81
C SER A 233 1.75 16.62 -4.34
N SER A 234 2.43 15.61 -4.88
CA SER A 234 2.62 15.44 -6.33
C SER A 234 1.30 15.27 -7.11
N PHE A 235 0.25 14.80 -6.43
CA PHE A 235 -1.05 14.53 -7.03
C PHE A 235 -2.15 15.48 -6.58
N ALA A 236 -1.86 16.38 -5.63
CA ALA A 236 -2.80 17.36 -5.11
C ALA A 236 -3.31 18.29 -6.21
N VAL A 237 -4.52 18.86 -6.05
CA VAL A 237 -4.94 19.98 -6.91
C VAL A 237 -3.88 21.07 -6.79
N PRO A 238 -3.32 21.56 -7.93
CA PRO A 238 -2.43 22.71 -7.89
C PRO A 238 -3.12 23.88 -7.19
N ALA A 239 -2.48 24.47 -6.17
CA ALA A 239 -3.06 25.58 -5.39
C ALA A 239 -3.52 26.75 -6.29
N GLU A 240 -2.87 26.94 -7.43
CA GLU A 240 -3.29 27.91 -8.44
C GLU A 240 -4.65 27.58 -9.06
N LEU A 241 -4.91 26.31 -9.42
CA LEU A 241 -6.20 25.88 -9.97
C LEU A 241 -7.32 26.04 -8.94
N GLN A 242 -7.06 25.70 -7.68
CA GLN A 242 -7.98 25.96 -6.57
C GLN A 242 -8.36 27.45 -6.50
N ALA A 243 -7.35 28.34 -6.51
CA ALA A 243 -7.57 29.78 -6.46
C ALA A 243 -8.41 30.28 -7.65
N LYS A 244 -8.13 29.78 -8.86
CA LYS A 244 -8.88 30.13 -10.08
C LYS A 244 -10.35 29.70 -9.98
N LEU A 245 -10.62 28.48 -9.50
CA LEU A 245 -11.99 27.98 -9.30
C LEU A 245 -12.74 28.76 -8.22
N ASP A 246 -12.08 29.13 -7.12
CA ASP A 246 -12.69 29.96 -6.07
C ASP A 246 -13.09 31.35 -6.57
N ILE A 247 -12.22 31.99 -7.37
CA ILE A 247 -12.54 33.28 -8.00
C ILE A 247 -13.73 33.12 -8.95
N LEU A 248 -13.72 32.08 -9.80
CA LEU A 248 -14.80 31.83 -10.75
C LEU A 248 -16.14 31.59 -10.04
N ARG A 249 -16.13 30.84 -8.94
CA ARG A 249 -17.31 30.60 -8.10
C ARG A 249 -17.86 31.88 -7.48
N GLN A 250 -17.00 32.79 -7.05
CA GLN A 250 -17.42 34.10 -6.52
C GLN A 250 -17.98 35.02 -7.62
N ALA A 251 -17.35 35.02 -8.79
CA ALA A 251 -17.75 35.89 -9.91
C ALA A 251 -18.99 35.39 -10.67
N PHE A 252 -19.21 34.08 -10.70
CA PHE A 252 -20.30 33.40 -11.42
C PHE A 252 -20.98 32.34 -10.53
N PRO A 253 -21.75 32.76 -9.49
CA PRO A 253 -22.34 31.84 -8.52
C PRO A 253 -23.34 30.85 -9.13
N ASP A 254 -24.02 31.22 -10.21
CA ASP A 254 -25.06 30.40 -10.86
C ASP A 254 -24.49 29.30 -11.77
N CYS A 255 -23.18 29.27 -12.01
CA CYS A 255 -22.56 28.35 -12.96
C CYS A 255 -22.23 26.97 -12.38
N GLY A 256 -22.53 26.72 -11.11
CA GLY A 256 -22.36 25.41 -10.47
C GLY A 256 -20.90 24.95 -10.40
N VAL A 257 -19.96 25.89 -10.19
CA VAL A 257 -18.53 25.58 -10.03
C VAL A 257 -18.36 24.65 -8.82
N PRO A 258 -17.73 23.46 -8.98
CA PRO A 258 -17.60 22.50 -7.91
C PRO A 258 -16.75 23.04 -6.76
N VAL A 259 -17.12 22.71 -5.53
CA VAL A 259 -16.31 22.98 -4.34
C VAL A 259 -15.34 21.83 -4.15
N LEU A 260 -14.05 22.15 -4.04
CA LEU A 260 -12.99 21.18 -3.80
C LEU A 260 -12.83 20.94 -2.30
N ASP A 261 -13.88 20.41 -1.66
CA ASP A 261 -13.80 19.87 -0.31
C ASP A 261 -13.16 18.45 -0.30
N PRO A 262 -12.70 17.93 0.85
CA PRO A 262 -12.05 16.61 0.92
C PRO A 262 -12.89 15.43 0.39
N GLY A 263 -14.22 15.51 0.46
CA GLY A 263 -15.12 14.48 -0.05
C GLY A 263 -15.32 14.56 -1.57
N SER A 264 -15.48 15.76 -2.10
CA SER A 264 -15.56 16.04 -3.54
C SER A 264 -14.23 15.72 -4.24
N TRP A 265 -13.11 16.01 -3.56
CA TRP A 265 -11.75 15.64 -3.94
C TRP A 265 -11.60 14.13 -4.21
N ARG A 266 -11.97 13.29 -3.24
CA ARG A 266 -11.88 11.82 -3.38
C ARG A 266 -12.66 11.32 -4.60
N LYS A 267 -13.86 11.84 -4.85
CA LYS A 267 -14.68 11.43 -6.01
C LYS A 267 -14.04 11.81 -7.34
N MET A 268 -13.49 13.02 -7.43
CA MET A 268 -12.82 13.49 -8.64
C MET A 268 -11.49 12.78 -8.88
N LEU A 269 -10.74 12.46 -7.82
CA LEU A 269 -9.50 11.68 -7.93
C LEU A 269 -9.77 10.27 -8.46
N VAL A 270 -10.80 9.58 -7.94
CA VAL A 270 -11.22 8.27 -8.47
C VAL A 270 -11.51 8.35 -9.96
N LYS A 271 -12.21 9.40 -10.41
CA LYS A 271 -12.44 9.64 -11.85
C LYS A 271 -11.16 9.92 -12.63
N ALA A 272 -10.24 10.70 -12.07
CA ALA A 272 -8.94 10.98 -12.70
C ALA A 272 -8.10 9.70 -12.87
N CYS A 273 -8.23 8.76 -11.94
CA CYS A 273 -7.59 7.45 -11.97
C CYS A 273 -8.30 6.43 -12.88
N GLU A 274 -9.45 6.76 -13.50
CA GLU A 274 -10.17 5.83 -14.38
C GLU A 274 -9.26 5.33 -15.52
N GLY A 275 -9.22 4.00 -15.67
CA GLY A 275 -8.41 3.32 -16.68
C GLY A 275 -6.92 3.23 -16.38
N LEU A 276 -6.48 3.71 -15.21
CA LEU A 276 -5.09 3.66 -14.77
C LEU A 276 -4.89 2.65 -13.64
N THR A 277 -3.70 2.07 -13.57
CA THR A 277 -3.33 1.09 -12.54
C THR A 277 -2.02 1.44 -11.83
N SER A 278 -1.31 2.49 -12.23
CA SER A 278 -0.07 2.91 -11.56
C SER A 278 0.06 4.41 -11.33
N MET A 279 0.88 4.80 -10.34
CA MET A 279 1.23 6.20 -10.12
C MET A 279 2.06 6.77 -11.28
N ALA A 280 2.85 5.93 -11.97
CA ALA A 280 3.65 6.35 -13.11
C ALA A 280 2.74 6.83 -14.26
N GLU A 281 1.74 6.04 -14.63
CA GLU A 281 0.72 6.42 -15.63
C GLU A 281 -0.03 7.70 -15.23
N LEU A 282 -0.34 7.84 -13.94
CA LEU A 282 -1.02 9.03 -13.43
C LEU A 282 -0.15 10.29 -13.55
N ARG A 283 1.17 10.19 -13.31
CA ARG A 283 2.12 11.30 -13.49
C ARG A 283 2.32 11.63 -14.97
N GLU A 284 2.49 10.63 -15.82
CA GLU A 284 2.70 10.80 -17.25
C GLU A 284 1.49 11.42 -17.94
N GLY A 285 0.28 11.00 -17.54
CA GLY A 285 -0.97 11.51 -18.08
C GLY A 285 -1.34 12.94 -17.66
N GLY A 286 -0.53 13.59 -16.81
CA GLY A 286 -0.79 14.94 -16.32
C GLY A 286 -2.02 14.99 -15.40
N ILE A 287 -1.80 15.00 -14.09
CA ILE A 287 -2.90 15.00 -13.12
C ILE A 287 -3.80 16.24 -13.35
N THR A 288 -3.23 17.41 -13.61
CA THR A 288 -3.94 18.68 -13.84
C THR A 288 -4.89 18.61 -15.04
N GLU A 289 -4.44 18.02 -16.15
CA GLU A 289 -5.23 17.86 -17.36
C GLU A 289 -6.41 16.91 -17.13
N ARG A 290 -6.20 15.83 -16.36
CA ARG A 290 -7.27 14.92 -15.93
C ARG A 290 -8.26 15.60 -14.98
N TRP A 291 -7.80 16.45 -14.08
CA TRP A 291 -8.66 17.30 -13.24
C TRP A 291 -9.54 18.20 -14.10
N LEU A 292 -8.94 18.94 -15.04
CA LEU A 292 -9.64 19.85 -15.93
C LEU A 292 -10.68 19.13 -16.80
N SER A 293 -10.38 17.91 -17.24
CA SER A 293 -11.28 17.07 -18.04
C SER A 293 -12.50 16.57 -17.23
N ASN A 294 -12.37 16.47 -15.90
CA ASN A 294 -13.45 16.08 -15.01
C ASN A 294 -14.36 17.24 -14.59
N LEU A 295 -14.01 18.49 -14.89
CA LEU A 295 -14.86 19.65 -14.62
C LEU A 295 -16.07 19.67 -15.57
N PRO A 296 -17.22 20.21 -15.12
CA PRO A 296 -18.34 20.46 -16.03
C PRO A 296 -17.87 21.31 -17.24
N VAL A 297 -18.34 20.97 -18.44
CA VAL A 297 -17.91 21.62 -19.70
C VAL A 297 -18.10 23.14 -19.65
N SER A 298 -19.19 23.61 -19.05
CA SER A 298 -19.47 25.04 -18.84
C SER A 298 -18.40 25.72 -17.97
N VAL A 299 -18.00 25.07 -16.88
CA VAL A 299 -16.96 25.55 -15.95
C VAL A 299 -15.59 25.55 -16.64
N ALA A 300 -15.24 24.49 -17.36
CA ALA A 300 -13.97 24.40 -18.09
C ALA A 300 -13.87 25.44 -19.22
N ARG A 301 -15.00 25.83 -19.83
CA ARG A 301 -15.04 26.94 -20.80
C ARG A 301 -14.84 28.28 -20.11
N LEU A 302 -15.61 28.56 -19.05
CA LEU A 302 -15.50 29.81 -18.29
C LEU A 302 -14.10 30.00 -17.71
N LEU A 303 -13.47 28.95 -17.18
CA LEU A 303 -12.11 29.01 -16.67
C LEU A 303 -11.11 29.47 -17.76
N ARG A 304 -11.28 29.02 -19.00
CA ARG A 304 -10.40 29.41 -20.12
C ARG A 304 -10.66 30.83 -20.62
N GLU A 305 -11.91 31.28 -20.59
CA GLU A 305 -12.32 32.58 -21.14
C GLU A 305 -12.15 33.72 -20.12
N GLU A 306 -12.49 33.49 -18.86
CA GLU A 306 -12.67 34.53 -17.84
C GLU A 306 -11.52 34.62 -16.82
N ILE A 307 -10.64 33.62 -16.78
CA ILE A 307 -9.49 33.53 -15.88
C ILE A 307 -8.19 33.44 -16.70
N PRO A 308 -7.73 34.56 -17.31
CA PRO A 308 -6.56 34.54 -18.17
C PRO A 308 -5.26 34.36 -17.38
N ASP A 309 -4.31 33.60 -17.91
CA ASP A 309 -2.97 33.50 -17.31
C ASP A 309 -2.15 34.78 -17.49
N ARG A 310 -2.49 35.59 -18.51
CA ARG A 310 -1.80 36.83 -18.83
C ARG A 310 -2.75 37.93 -19.27
N VAL A 311 -2.45 39.15 -18.87
CA VAL A 311 -3.18 40.36 -19.29
C VAL A 311 -2.23 41.28 -20.06
N ARG A 312 -2.78 42.00 -21.04
CA ARG A 312 -2.05 42.98 -21.84
C ARG A 312 -2.19 44.37 -21.24
N LEU A 313 -1.06 45.03 -20.94
CA LEU A 313 -1.01 46.43 -20.52
C LEU A 313 -1.08 47.38 -21.74
N PRO A 314 -1.38 48.69 -21.55
CA PRO A 314 -1.55 49.63 -22.67
C PRO A 314 -0.34 49.73 -23.59
N GLY A 315 0.88 49.61 -23.03
CA GLY A 315 2.13 49.57 -23.81
C GLY A 315 2.37 48.26 -24.57
N GLY A 316 1.41 47.34 -24.60
CA GLY A 316 1.53 46.04 -25.27
C GLY A 316 2.31 44.97 -24.49
N ARG A 317 2.79 45.30 -23.29
CA ARG A 317 3.47 44.34 -22.40
C ARG A 317 2.45 43.31 -21.88
N MET A 318 2.78 42.03 -22.03
CA MET A 318 2.03 40.94 -21.41
C MET A 318 2.56 40.69 -19.99
N VAL A 319 1.68 40.70 -19.00
CA VAL A 319 1.99 40.39 -17.59
C VAL A 319 1.26 39.15 -17.14
N THR A 320 1.93 38.30 -16.36
CA THR A 320 1.32 37.10 -15.79
C THR A 320 0.43 37.48 -14.62
N VAL A 321 -0.80 36.95 -14.61
CA VAL A 321 -1.70 37.06 -13.47
C VAL A 321 -1.32 36.00 -12.46
N ARG A 322 -1.18 36.40 -11.20
CA ARG A 322 -0.89 35.51 -10.09
C ARG A 322 -2.18 35.18 -9.37
N TYR A 323 -2.37 33.88 -9.13
CA TYR A 323 -3.51 33.33 -8.42
C TYR A 323 -3.01 32.57 -7.20
N GLN A 324 -3.55 32.90 -6.03
CA GLN A 324 -3.21 32.23 -4.78
C GLN A 324 -4.47 32.07 -3.93
N VAL A 325 -4.61 30.91 -3.30
CA VAL A 325 -5.77 30.60 -2.43
C VAL A 325 -5.86 31.64 -1.32
N GLY A 326 -7.06 32.19 -1.13
CA GLY A 326 -7.34 33.20 -0.11
C GLY A 326 -6.82 34.61 -0.41
N GLN A 327 -6.20 34.85 -1.56
CA GLN A 327 -5.75 36.18 -1.98
C GLN A 327 -6.49 36.66 -3.23
N PRO A 328 -6.69 37.98 -3.40
CA PRO A 328 -7.16 38.54 -4.66
C PRO A 328 -6.15 38.21 -5.78
N PRO A 329 -6.59 38.04 -7.04
CA PRO A 329 -5.66 37.92 -8.16
C PRO A 329 -4.86 39.23 -8.32
N TRP A 330 -3.57 39.11 -8.64
CA TRP A 330 -2.69 40.27 -8.78
C TRP A 330 -1.76 40.19 -9.98
N ILE A 331 -1.29 41.35 -10.40
CA ILE A 331 -0.25 41.49 -11.44
C ILE A 331 0.87 42.38 -10.93
N GLU A 332 2.08 42.09 -11.40
CA GLU A 332 3.29 42.81 -11.02
C GLU A 332 3.95 43.40 -12.27
N SER A 333 4.14 44.72 -12.28
CA SER A 333 4.90 45.39 -13.33
C SER A 333 5.43 46.72 -12.87
N ARG A 334 6.34 47.28 -13.68
CA ARG A 334 6.88 48.61 -13.38
C ARG A 334 5.76 49.61 -13.49
N LEU A 335 5.75 50.60 -12.60
CA LEU A 335 4.75 51.67 -12.59
C LEU A 335 4.59 52.33 -13.98
N GLN A 336 5.70 52.48 -14.72
CA GLN A 336 5.71 53.07 -16.06
C GLN A 336 4.91 52.26 -17.09
N ASP A 337 4.80 50.94 -16.90
CA ASP A 337 4.07 50.06 -17.81
C ASP A 337 2.54 50.28 -17.71
N PHE A 338 2.07 50.98 -16.66
CA PHE A 338 0.67 51.35 -16.43
C PHE A 338 0.32 52.78 -16.88
N PHE A 339 1.28 53.55 -17.42
CA PHE A 339 0.96 54.88 -17.94
C PHE A 339 -0.07 54.81 -19.08
N GLY A 340 -0.98 55.78 -19.09
CA GLY A 340 -2.08 55.84 -20.05
C GLY A 340 -3.30 55.00 -19.66
N MET A 341 -3.25 54.30 -18.51
CA MET A 341 -4.34 53.49 -18.00
C MET A 341 -5.09 54.25 -16.90
N VAL A 342 -6.34 54.61 -17.18
CA VAL A 342 -7.19 55.35 -16.23
C VAL A 342 -7.80 54.41 -15.19
N GLU A 343 -8.36 53.29 -15.64
CA GLU A 343 -9.04 52.30 -14.79
C GLU A 343 -8.17 51.07 -14.55
N SER A 344 -8.34 50.44 -13.39
CA SER A 344 -7.65 49.19 -13.09
C SER A 344 -8.09 48.07 -14.04
N PRO A 345 -7.18 47.22 -14.52
CA PRO A 345 -7.55 46.03 -15.26
C PRO A 345 -8.33 45.06 -14.35
N SER A 346 -9.25 44.33 -14.96
CA SER A 346 -10.15 43.39 -14.29
C SER A 346 -10.29 42.12 -15.13
N ILE A 347 -10.71 41.04 -14.48
CA ILE A 347 -11.01 39.74 -15.08
C ILE A 347 -12.49 39.39 -14.84
N CYS A 348 -12.95 38.26 -15.37
CA CYS A 348 -14.35 37.82 -15.22
C CYS A 348 -15.37 38.85 -15.75
N GLY A 349 -15.15 39.35 -16.98
CA GLY A 349 -16.00 40.37 -17.58
C GLY A 349 -16.12 41.67 -16.76
N GLY A 350 -15.09 42.04 -16.01
CA GLY A 350 -15.08 43.24 -15.18
C GLY A 350 -15.49 43.04 -13.71
N ARG A 351 -15.92 41.84 -13.32
CA ARG A 351 -16.43 41.56 -11.98
C ARG A 351 -15.34 41.49 -10.91
N VAL A 352 -14.11 41.13 -11.30
CA VAL A 352 -13.00 40.91 -10.37
C VAL A 352 -11.84 41.87 -10.73
N PRO A 353 -11.63 42.96 -9.97
CA PRO A 353 -10.51 43.86 -10.20
C PRO A 353 -9.19 43.22 -9.81
N LEU A 354 -8.15 43.42 -10.63
CA LEU A 354 -6.81 42.93 -10.32
C LEU A 354 -6.12 43.84 -9.30
N THR A 355 -5.43 43.23 -8.34
CA THR A 355 -4.50 43.95 -7.47
C THR A 355 -3.22 44.25 -8.23
N LEU A 356 -2.78 45.51 -8.20
CA LEU A 356 -1.61 46.00 -8.92
C LEU A 356 -0.45 46.17 -7.94
N HIS A 357 0.60 45.38 -8.11
CA HIS A 357 1.88 45.61 -7.46
C HIS A 357 2.72 46.51 -8.38
N LEU A 358 2.69 47.81 -8.10
CA LEU A 358 3.42 48.81 -8.87
C LEU A 358 4.88 48.79 -8.43
N LEU A 359 5.78 48.46 -9.36
CA LEU A 359 7.20 48.30 -9.10
C LEU A 359 7.99 49.53 -9.56
N ALA A 360 9.05 49.87 -8.82
CA ALA A 360 10.08 50.81 -9.28
C ALA A 360 10.95 50.18 -10.39
N PRO A 361 11.83 50.96 -11.07
CA PRO A 361 12.73 50.41 -12.10
C PRO A 361 13.66 49.29 -11.62
N ASN A 362 13.93 49.23 -10.31
CA ASN A 362 14.71 48.16 -9.67
C ASN A 362 13.87 46.93 -9.26
N GLN A 363 12.62 46.82 -9.73
CA GLN A 363 11.69 45.73 -9.42
C GLN A 363 11.24 45.62 -7.95
N ARG A 364 11.48 46.64 -7.12
CA ARG A 364 10.91 46.70 -5.76
C ARG A 364 9.51 47.30 -5.80
N ALA A 365 8.57 46.70 -5.08
CA ALA A 365 7.22 47.24 -4.93
C ALA A 365 7.27 48.61 -4.25
N VAL A 366 6.61 49.59 -4.87
CA VAL A 366 6.45 50.95 -4.33
C VAL A 366 5.04 51.22 -3.84
N GLN A 367 4.04 50.57 -4.46
CA GLN A 367 2.66 50.67 -4.03
C GLN A 367 1.90 49.41 -4.43
N VAL A 368 0.96 49.01 -3.59
CA VAL A 368 -0.07 48.02 -3.91
C VAL A 368 -1.41 48.75 -3.99
N THR A 369 -2.17 48.59 -5.07
CA THR A 369 -3.50 49.20 -5.22
C THR A 369 -4.45 48.33 -6.04
N ARG A 370 -5.75 48.43 -5.79
CA ARG A 370 -6.81 47.88 -6.66
C ARG A 370 -7.54 48.97 -7.45
N ASP A 371 -7.31 50.24 -7.09
CA ASP A 371 -7.91 51.41 -7.73
C ASP A 371 -6.78 52.29 -8.27
N LEU A 372 -6.54 52.16 -9.58
CA LEU A 372 -5.53 52.89 -10.30
C LEU A 372 -5.92 54.38 -10.47
N ALA A 373 -7.21 54.68 -10.60
CA ALA A 373 -7.70 56.04 -10.75
C ALA A 373 -7.48 56.88 -9.48
N SER A 374 -7.74 56.31 -8.31
CA SER A 374 -7.44 56.97 -7.04
C SER A 374 -5.92 57.02 -6.77
N PHE A 375 -5.17 56.00 -7.20
CA PHE A 375 -3.71 56.03 -7.14
C PHE A 375 -3.10 57.23 -7.88
N TRP A 376 -3.51 57.46 -9.13
CA TRP A 376 -2.99 58.58 -9.93
C TRP A 376 -3.29 59.94 -9.30
N ARG A 377 -4.49 60.12 -8.74
CA ARG A 377 -4.90 61.39 -8.13
C ARG A 377 -4.24 61.67 -6.80
N GLN A 378 -4.10 60.65 -5.94
CA GLN A 378 -3.75 60.86 -4.53
C GLN A 378 -2.31 60.44 -4.19
N HIS A 379 -1.86 59.28 -4.68
CA HIS A 379 -0.61 58.66 -4.24
C HIS A 379 0.56 58.93 -5.20
N TYR A 380 0.29 58.93 -6.50
CA TYR A 380 1.32 59.12 -7.53
C TYR A 380 2.12 60.43 -7.37
N PRO A 381 1.53 61.60 -7.04
CA PRO A 381 2.31 62.85 -6.92
C PRO A 381 3.43 62.77 -5.86
N VAL A 382 3.20 62.05 -4.76
CA VAL A 382 4.19 61.84 -3.69
C VAL A 382 5.26 60.84 -4.15
N ILE A 383 4.82 59.69 -4.67
CA ILE A 383 5.72 58.63 -5.16
C ILE A 383 6.60 59.12 -6.31
N ARG A 384 6.05 59.95 -7.21
CA ARG A 384 6.78 60.57 -8.32
C ARG A 384 7.96 61.38 -7.84
N ARG A 385 7.80 62.24 -6.81
CA ARG A 385 8.90 63.07 -6.27
C ARG A 385 10.05 62.21 -5.74
N GLU A 386 9.71 61.13 -5.05
CA GLU A 386 10.69 60.18 -4.52
C GLU A 386 11.41 59.40 -5.65
N LEU A 387 10.65 58.91 -6.64
CA LEU A 387 11.17 58.17 -7.78
C LEU A 387 12.02 59.04 -8.70
N CYS A 388 11.64 60.30 -8.95
CA CYS A 388 12.46 61.26 -9.71
C CYS A 388 13.84 61.44 -9.06
N ARG A 389 13.89 61.55 -7.71
CA ARG A 389 15.15 61.71 -6.98
C ARG A 389 16.04 60.47 -7.07
N ARG A 390 15.46 59.28 -6.96
CA ARG A 390 16.21 58.01 -7.00
C ARG A 390 16.56 57.55 -8.42
N TYR A 391 15.74 57.88 -9.40
CA TYR A 391 15.82 57.40 -10.78
C TYR A 391 15.68 58.57 -11.78
N PRO A 392 16.65 59.51 -11.82
CA PRO A 392 16.54 60.73 -12.64
C PRO A 392 16.61 60.47 -14.15
N ARG A 393 17.14 59.30 -14.58
CA ARG A 393 17.22 58.91 -16.00
C ARG A 393 15.92 58.35 -16.56
N HIS A 394 14.89 58.16 -15.74
CA HIS A 394 13.60 57.62 -16.16
C HIS A 394 12.57 58.74 -16.35
N PHE A 395 11.67 58.54 -17.32
CA PHE A 395 10.57 59.48 -17.57
C PHE A 395 9.46 59.29 -16.53
N TRP A 396 9.12 60.37 -15.83
CA TRP A 396 8.09 60.43 -14.79
C TRP A 396 7.13 61.60 -15.09
N PRO A 397 6.05 61.36 -15.84
CA PRO A 397 5.09 62.39 -16.24
C PRO A 397 4.38 63.00 -15.02
N GLU A 398 3.88 64.23 -15.13
CA GLU A 398 3.10 64.84 -14.05
C GLU A 398 1.77 64.10 -13.81
N ASP A 399 1.12 63.67 -14.89
CA ASP A 399 -0.06 62.82 -14.88
C ASP A 399 0.23 61.46 -15.53
N GLY A 400 0.16 60.39 -14.74
CA GLY A 400 0.37 59.02 -15.21
C GLY A 400 -0.82 58.44 -15.97
N ALA A 401 -2.04 58.99 -15.78
CA ALA A 401 -3.25 58.48 -16.44
C ALA A 401 -3.30 58.82 -17.93
N THR A 402 -2.65 59.91 -18.36
CA THR A 402 -2.65 60.39 -19.76
C THR A 402 -1.33 60.18 -20.49
N ALA A 403 -0.26 59.79 -19.79
CA ALA A 403 1.05 59.62 -20.39
C ALA A 403 1.17 58.36 -21.26
N ALA A 404 1.97 58.43 -22.32
CA ALA A 404 2.28 57.25 -23.12
C ALA A 404 3.23 56.31 -22.36
N PRO A 405 2.92 55.01 -22.26
CA PRO A 405 3.84 54.04 -21.66
C PRO A 405 5.07 53.86 -22.54
N PRO A 406 6.26 53.58 -21.96
CA PRO A 406 7.45 53.31 -22.75
C PRO A 406 7.23 52.05 -23.60
N PRO A 407 7.81 51.99 -24.82
CA PRO A 407 7.69 50.81 -25.65
C PRO A 407 8.24 49.59 -24.91
N PRO A 408 7.64 48.40 -25.11
CA PRO A 408 8.14 47.19 -24.48
C PRO A 408 9.58 47.01 -24.96
N ARG A 409 10.51 46.77 -24.03
CA ARG A 409 11.89 46.42 -24.40
C ARG A 409 11.82 45.13 -25.21
N GLY A 410 11.91 45.22 -26.53
CA GLY A 410 12.14 44.07 -27.39
C GLY A 410 13.40 43.37 -26.92
N LYS A 411 13.42 42.03 -26.95
CA LYS A 411 14.69 41.29 -26.92
C LYS A 411 15.54 41.92 -28.02
N GLY A 412 16.65 42.55 -27.64
CA GLY A 412 17.53 43.23 -28.57
C GLY A 412 17.88 42.27 -29.70
N GLY A 413 17.59 42.70 -30.93
CA GLY A 413 18.13 42.03 -32.11
C GLY A 413 19.63 41.98 -31.95
N GLY A 414 20.19 40.77 -32.04
CA GLY A 414 21.63 40.59 -32.16
C GLY A 414 22.11 41.48 -33.30
N HIS A 415 23.13 42.29 -33.01
CA HIS A 415 23.87 43.00 -34.04
C HIS A 415 24.33 41.97 -35.08
N ARG A 416 24.02 42.29 -36.35
CA ARG A 416 24.66 41.71 -37.53
C ARG A 416 26.15 42.03 -37.53
#